data_AF-A0AA41SJ11-F1
#
_entry.id   AF-A0AA41SJ11-F1
#
_cell.length_a   1.000
_cell.length_b   1.000
_cell.length_c   1.000
_cell.angle_alpha   90.00
_cell.angle_beta   90.00
_cell.angle_gamma   90.00
#
_symmetry.space_group_name_H-M   'P 1'
#
loop_
_entity.id
_entity.type
_entity.pdbx_description
1 polymer ?
#
loop_
_entity_poly.entity_id
_entity_poly.type
_entity_poly.pdbx_seq_one_letter_code
_entity_poly.pdbx_strand_id
1 'polypeptide(L)'
;MIKEKHDDVKCWQGEIIYVPEKWVPFDVVFLTCLPALPFKLDEIFGALAERCSPGAKVIISHPQGRGVMEQQRKEFPDVVTSDLPDKPTLDKVASDYRFDLTEFVDEPGFYLAVLEFSGK
;
A
#
# COMPACT_ATOMS: atom_id res chain seq x y z
N MET A 1 -12.79 -21.39 5.84
CA MET A 1 -12.73 -19.98 5.38
C MET A 1 -11.99 -19.17 6.45
N ILE A 2 -11.13 -18.18 6.13
CA ILE A 2 -10.38 -17.40 7.16
C ILE A 2 -11.33 -16.80 8.23
N LYS A 3 -12.55 -16.40 7.82
CA LYS A 3 -13.60 -15.86 8.70
C LYS A 3 -14.12 -16.80 9.79
N GLU A 4 -14.00 -18.12 9.64
CA GLU A 4 -14.62 -19.08 10.58
C GLU A 4 -13.76 -19.36 11.82
N LYS A 5 -12.55 -18.79 11.90
CA LYS A 5 -11.56 -19.07 12.97
C LYS A 5 -11.04 -17.83 13.69
N HIS A 6 -11.42 -16.62 13.26
CA HIS A 6 -10.87 -15.37 13.78
C HIS A 6 -11.98 -14.31 13.89
N ASP A 7 -12.61 -14.23 15.07
CA ASP A 7 -13.76 -13.34 15.32
C ASP A 7 -13.41 -11.85 15.19
N ASP A 8 -12.12 -11.49 15.36
CA ASP A 8 -11.63 -10.12 15.22
C ASP A 8 -11.31 -9.73 13.77
N VAL A 9 -11.34 -10.68 12.82
CA VAL A 9 -11.03 -10.42 11.42
C VAL A 9 -12.30 -10.12 10.63
N LYS A 10 -12.40 -8.87 10.18
CA LYS A 10 -13.45 -8.44 9.27
C LYS A 10 -12.91 -8.42 7.84
N CYS A 11 -13.63 -9.07 6.92
CA CYS A 11 -13.34 -9.00 5.48
C CYS A 11 -14.41 -8.21 4.77
N TRP A 12 -13.98 -7.41 3.81
CA TRP A 12 -14.81 -6.60 2.94
C TRP A 12 -14.33 -6.67 1.50
N GLN A 13 -15.26 -6.47 0.59
CA GLN A 13 -15.01 -6.39 -0.84
C GLN A 13 -15.40 -4.99 -1.32
N GLY A 14 -14.44 -4.33 -1.95
CA GLY A 14 -14.60 -3.02 -2.56
C GLY A 14 -13.24 -2.42 -2.88
N GLU A 15 -13.26 -1.17 -3.30
CA GLU A 15 -12.06 -0.46 -3.74
C GLU A 15 -11.37 0.21 -2.54
N ILE A 16 -10.04 0.16 -2.50
CA ILE A 16 -9.25 0.65 -1.37
C ILE A 16 -9.47 2.15 -1.09
N ILE A 17 -9.77 2.94 -2.12
CA ILE A 17 -10.04 4.37 -1.99
C ILE A 17 -11.42 4.69 -1.38
N TYR A 18 -12.31 3.69 -1.29
CA TYR A 18 -13.68 3.80 -0.79
C TYR A 18 -13.95 2.96 0.46
N VAL A 19 -12.91 2.70 1.27
CA VAL A 19 -13.08 1.99 2.54
C VAL A 19 -14.09 2.73 3.44
N PRO A 20 -15.11 2.02 3.98
CA PRO A 20 -16.17 2.60 4.81
C PRO A 20 -15.67 3.28 6.10
N GLU A 21 -16.26 4.43 6.44
CA GLU A 21 -15.90 5.24 7.62
C GLU A 21 -16.05 4.50 8.96
N LYS A 22 -16.94 3.50 9.03
CA LYS A 22 -17.12 2.71 10.26
C LYS A 22 -15.89 1.87 10.66
N TRP A 23 -14.84 1.80 9.83
CA TRP A 23 -13.61 1.05 10.10
C TRP A 23 -12.38 1.92 10.35
N VAL A 24 -12.51 3.24 10.21
CA VAL A 24 -11.40 4.18 10.38
C VAL A 24 -11.48 4.82 11.78
N PRO A 25 -10.37 5.30 12.35
CA PRO A 25 -9.03 5.39 11.76
C PRO A 25 -8.24 4.07 11.79
N PHE A 26 -7.24 3.95 10.91
CA PHE A 26 -6.27 2.85 10.87
C PHE A 26 -4.94 3.26 11.50
N ASP A 27 -4.42 2.42 12.39
CA ASP A 27 -3.06 2.58 12.94
C ASP A 27 -1.99 1.94 12.05
N VAL A 28 -2.34 0.90 11.30
CA VAL A 28 -1.43 0.20 10.39
C VAL A 28 -2.18 -0.27 9.14
N VAL A 29 -1.58 -0.05 7.97
CA VAL A 29 -2.10 -0.49 6.67
C VAL A 29 -1.01 -1.29 5.94
N PHE A 30 -1.34 -2.50 5.49
CA PHE A 30 -0.43 -3.34 4.70
C PHE A 30 -0.89 -3.40 3.24
N LEU A 31 -0.02 -2.99 2.31
CA LEU A 31 -0.21 -3.04 0.86
C LEU A 31 0.77 -4.06 0.25
N THR A 32 0.36 -5.33 0.19
CA THR A 32 1.22 -6.44 -0.27
C THR A 32 1.07 -6.79 -1.75
N CYS A 33 0.09 -6.18 -2.43
CA CYS A 33 -0.24 -6.42 -3.84
C CYS A 33 -0.40 -5.11 -4.62
N LEU A 34 0.36 -4.08 -4.25
CA LEU A 34 0.28 -2.74 -4.84
C LEU A 34 0.29 -2.74 -6.39
N PRO A 35 1.16 -3.51 -7.09
CA PRO A 35 1.19 -3.55 -8.56
C PRO A 35 -0.13 -3.99 -9.22
N ALA A 36 -0.99 -4.70 -8.48
CA ALA A 36 -2.29 -5.18 -8.92
C ALA A 36 -3.45 -4.26 -8.53
N LEU A 37 -3.17 -3.13 -7.86
CA LEU A 37 -4.19 -2.14 -7.57
C LEU A 37 -4.39 -1.23 -8.79
N PRO A 38 -5.63 -1.06 -9.27
CA PRO A 38 -5.94 -0.23 -10.44
C PRO A 38 -5.99 1.28 -10.10
N PHE A 39 -5.14 1.74 -9.18
CA PHE A 39 -5.12 3.11 -8.68
C PHE A 39 -3.70 3.66 -8.69
N LYS A 40 -3.59 4.97 -8.90
CA LYS A 40 -2.30 5.67 -8.75
C LYS A 40 -1.94 5.76 -7.27
N LEU A 41 -0.63 5.83 -6.99
CA LEU A 41 -0.13 6.06 -5.63
C LEU A 41 -0.73 7.32 -4.98
N ASP A 42 -0.94 8.36 -5.79
CA ASP A 42 -1.56 9.61 -5.39
C ASP A 42 -2.98 9.41 -4.83
N GLU A 43 -3.81 8.65 -5.57
CA GLU A 43 -5.19 8.34 -5.17
C GLU A 43 -5.22 7.46 -3.91
N ILE A 44 -4.28 6.51 -3.81
CA ILE A 44 -4.14 5.64 -2.64
C ILE A 44 -3.74 6.47 -1.40
N PHE A 45 -2.69 7.28 -1.49
CA PHE A 45 -2.23 8.09 -0.36
C PHE A 45 -3.23 9.16 0.05
N GLY A 46 -3.92 9.80 -0.91
CA GLY A 46 -5.03 10.70 -0.60
C GLY A 46 -6.16 10.02 0.16
N ALA A 47 -6.54 8.81 -0.25
CA ALA A 47 -7.55 8.04 0.47
C ALA A 47 -7.08 7.58 1.86
N LEU A 48 -5.80 7.24 2.02
CA LEU A 48 -5.25 6.82 3.31
C LEU A 48 -5.08 7.99 4.29
N ALA A 49 -4.73 9.19 3.81
CA ALA A 49 -4.59 10.38 4.65
C ALA A 49 -5.88 10.71 5.43
N GLU A 50 -7.04 10.51 4.81
CA GLU A 50 -8.35 10.73 5.44
C GLU A 50 -8.76 9.61 6.42
N ARG A 51 -7.99 8.51 6.47
CA ARG A 51 -8.36 7.27 7.19
C ARG A 51 -7.31 6.80 8.19
N CYS A 52 -6.13 7.40 8.22
CA CYS A 52 -5.05 7.05 9.12
C CYS A 52 -5.14 7.83 10.44
N SER A 53 -4.83 7.18 11.56
CA SER A 53 -4.59 7.89 12.84
C SER A 53 -3.24 8.61 12.79
N PRO A 54 -3.03 9.70 13.57
CA PRO A 54 -1.71 10.30 13.72
C PRO A 54 -0.67 9.26 14.17
N GLY A 55 0.45 9.15 13.45
CA GLY A 55 1.48 8.13 13.67
C GLY A 55 1.20 6.77 13.02
N ALA A 56 0.13 6.65 12.23
CA ALA A 56 -0.18 5.40 11.53
C ALA A 56 0.92 5.02 10.53
N LYS A 57 1.08 3.70 10.32
CA LYS A 57 2.08 3.16 9.40
C LYS A 57 1.46 2.55 8.16
N VAL A 58 1.92 2.97 6.99
CA VAL A 58 1.62 2.31 5.71
C VAL A 58 2.83 1.48 5.31
N ILE A 59 2.64 0.17 5.18
CA ILE A 59 3.68 -0.80 4.88
C ILE A 59 3.41 -1.36 3.50
N ILE A 60 4.28 -1.07 2.55
CA ILE A 60 4.25 -1.62 1.19
C ILE A 60 5.34 -2.69 1.12
N SER A 61 4.98 -3.92 0.79
CA SER A 61 5.97 -5.00 0.69
C SER A 61 5.71 -5.92 -0.49
N HIS A 62 6.80 -6.45 -1.06
CA HIS A 62 6.73 -7.43 -2.15
C HIS A 62 7.88 -8.45 -2.07
N PRO A 63 7.58 -9.77 -2.04
CA PRO A 63 8.55 -10.82 -1.73
C PRO A 63 9.49 -11.19 -2.88
N GLN A 64 9.41 -10.49 -4.00
CA GLN A 64 10.28 -10.73 -5.16
C GLN A 64 11.05 -9.46 -5.59
N GLY A 65 10.90 -8.37 -4.83
CA GLY A 65 11.49 -7.07 -5.18
C GLY A 65 10.84 -6.43 -6.42
N ARG A 66 11.45 -5.36 -6.91
CA ARG A 66 10.98 -4.58 -8.07
C ARG A 66 11.36 -5.19 -9.42
N GLY A 67 12.47 -5.92 -9.49
CA GLY A 67 13.02 -6.44 -10.74
C GLY A 67 12.13 -7.46 -11.46
N VAL A 68 11.16 -8.06 -10.77
CA VAL A 68 10.25 -9.06 -11.38
C VAL A 68 9.03 -8.45 -12.05
N MET A 69 8.75 -7.15 -11.87
CA MET A 69 7.51 -6.51 -12.35
C MET A 69 7.37 -6.60 -13.88
N GLU A 70 8.45 -6.38 -14.63
CA GLU A 70 8.42 -6.49 -16.09
C GLU A 70 8.04 -7.89 -16.57
N GLN A 71 8.57 -8.93 -15.93
CA GLN A 71 8.27 -10.32 -16.28
C GLN A 71 6.84 -10.67 -15.89
N GLN A 72 6.42 -10.33 -14.67
CA GLN A 72 5.04 -10.58 -14.22
C GLN A 72 4.01 -9.86 -15.08
N ARG A 73 4.30 -8.65 -15.57
CA ARG A 73 3.40 -7.92 -16.49
C ARG A 73 3.28 -8.59 -17.85
N LYS A 74 4.35 -9.21 -18.35
CA LYS A 74 4.28 -10.02 -19.59
C LYS A 74 3.45 -11.28 -19.40
N GLU A 75 3.55 -11.92 -18.24
CA GLU A 75 2.80 -13.14 -17.92
C GLU A 75 1.33 -12.86 -17.58
N PHE A 76 1.07 -11.75 -16.89
CA PHE A 76 -0.25 -11.39 -16.34
C PHE A 76 -0.58 -9.91 -16.61
N PRO A 77 -0.73 -9.49 -17.88
CA PRO A 77 -0.92 -8.08 -18.25
C PRO A 77 -2.21 -7.47 -17.69
N ASP A 78 -3.25 -8.28 -17.47
CA ASP A 78 -4.53 -7.83 -16.91
C ASP A 78 -4.51 -7.73 -15.37
N VAL A 79 -3.45 -8.24 -14.72
CA VAL A 79 -3.32 -8.28 -13.26
C VAL A 79 -2.27 -7.30 -12.78
N VAL A 80 -1.10 -7.24 -13.43
CA VAL A 80 0.00 -6.36 -13.03
C VAL A 80 -0.05 -5.09 -13.87
N THR A 81 -0.75 -4.09 -13.33
CA THR A 81 -1.03 -2.84 -14.06
C THR A 81 0.02 -1.75 -13.85
N SER A 82 0.86 -1.87 -12.82
CA SER A 82 1.88 -0.87 -12.47
C SER A 82 3.16 -1.51 -11.94
N ASP A 83 4.21 -0.70 -11.78
CA ASP A 83 5.46 -1.12 -11.12
C ASP A 83 5.42 -0.76 -9.63
N LEU A 84 6.26 -1.45 -8.85
CA LEU A 84 6.60 -0.97 -7.51
C LEU A 84 7.42 0.32 -7.62
N PRO A 85 7.05 1.38 -6.87
CA PRO A 85 7.73 2.67 -6.96
C PRO A 85 9.16 2.60 -6.45
N ASP A 86 10.04 3.44 -7.00
CA ASP A 86 11.32 3.72 -6.37
C ASP A 86 11.16 4.71 -5.20
N LYS A 87 12.23 4.85 -4.43
CA LYS A 87 12.28 5.78 -3.31
C LYS A 87 11.94 7.22 -3.71
N PRO A 88 12.53 7.83 -4.77
CA PRO A 88 12.18 9.20 -5.16
C PRO A 88 10.70 9.39 -5.52
N THR A 89 10.09 8.40 -6.19
CA THR A 89 8.66 8.44 -6.52
C THR A 89 7.81 8.36 -5.25
N LEU A 90 8.14 7.45 -4.32
CA LEU A 90 7.46 7.36 -3.03
C LEU A 90 7.57 8.66 -2.24
N ASP A 91 8.78 9.15 -2.02
CA ASP A 91 9.05 10.36 -1.23
C ASP A 91 8.24 11.54 -1.77
N LYS A 92 8.24 11.71 -3.10
CA LYS A 92 7.50 12.79 -3.76
C LYS A 92 6.00 12.69 -3.48
N VAL A 93 5.38 11.56 -3.83
CA VAL A 93 3.91 11.44 -3.76
C VAL A 93 3.44 11.40 -2.30
N ALA A 94 4.16 10.72 -1.41
CA ALA A 94 3.82 10.61 0.00
C ALA A 94 3.82 11.98 0.71
N SER A 95 4.77 12.85 0.35
CA SER A 95 4.91 14.18 0.95
C SER A 95 3.69 15.09 0.72
N ASP A 96 3.01 14.94 -0.41
CA ASP A 96 1.77 15.68 -0.73
C ASP A 96 0.63 15.35 0.25
N TYR A 97 0.72 14.20 0.93
CA TYR A 97 -0.30 13.65 1.83
C TYR A 97 0.18 13.48 3.28
N ARG A 98 1.29 14.15 3.68
CA ARG A 98 1.86 14.07 5.03
C ARG A 98 2.26 12.66 5.46
N PHE A 99 2.75 11.87 4.51
CA PHE A 99 3.41 10.62 4.80
C PHE A 99 4.92 10.80 4.65
N ASP A 100 5.66 10.41 5.68
CA ASP A 100 7.11 10.45 5.71
C ASP A 100 7.66 9.03 5.54
N LEU A 101 8.57 8.81 4.58
CA LEU A 101 9.22 7.52 4.38
C LEU A 101 10.26 7.30 5.48
N THR A 102 9.99 6.34 6.38
CA THR A 102 10.83 6.04 7.54
C THR A 102 11.78 4.86 7.32
N GLU A 103 11.40 3.92 6.45
CA GLU A 103 12.22 2.77 6.08
C GLU A 103 12.02 2.43 4.60
N PHE A 104 13.10 2.05 3.92
CA PHE A 104 13.07 1.64 2.53
C PHE A 104 14.15 0.59 2.25
N VAL A 105 13.74 -0.56 1.74
CA VAL A 105 14.60 -1.66 1.29
C VAL A 105 14.19 -2.04 -0.14
N ASP A 106 15.14 -2.02 -1.05
CA ASP A 106 14.97 -2.42 -2.45
C ASP A 106 16.12 -3.35 -2.82
N GLU A 107 15.96 -4.63 -2.51
CA GLU A 107 16.94 -5.69 -2.76
C GLU A 107 16.40 -6.70 -3.79
N PRO A 108 17.28 -7.40 -4.50
CA PRO A 108 16.85 -8.54 -5.32
C PRO A 108 16.09 -9.56 -4.46
N GLY A 109 14.81 -9.77 -4.74
CA GLY A 109 13.98 -10.69 -3.98
C GLY A 109 13.28 -10.09 -2.76
N PHE A 110 13.41 -8.79 -2.48
CA PHE A 110 12.65 -8.17 -1.39
C PHE A 110 12.49 -6.66 -1.57
N TYR A 111 11.24 -6.18 -1.46
CA TYR A 111 10.92 -4.77 -1.42
C TYR A 111 10.13 -4.47 -0.15
N LEU A 112 10.51 -3.39 0.55
CA LEU A 112 9.82 -2.85 1.72
C LEU A 112 9.87 -1.33 1.68
N ALA A 113 8.72 -0.68 1.90
CA ALA A 113 8.64 0.73 2.23
C ALA A 113 7.72 0.89 3.44
N VAL A 114 8.17 1.64 4.44
CA VAL A 114 7.38 2.00 5.62
C VAL A 114 7.22 3.51 5.64
N LEU A 115 5.98 3.96 5.58
CA LEU A 115 5.62 5.37 5.67
C LEU A 115 4.89 5.63 6.98
N GLU A 116 5.18 6.76 7.62
CA GLU A 116 4.51 7.20 8.84
C GLU A 116 3.65 8.44 8.54
N PHE A 117 2.41 8.44 9.01
CA PHE A 117 1.48 9.56 8.83
C PHE A 117 1.70 10.62 9.90
N SER A 118 2.04 11.85 9.46
CA SER A 118 2.23 13.02 10.33
C SER A 118 1.03 13.98 10.31
N GLY A 119 -0.10 13.57 9.70
CA GLY A 119 -1.34 14.33 9.70
C GLY A 119 -2.04 14.43 11.07
N LYS A 120 -3.03 15.33 11.14
CA LYS A 120 -3.77 15.67 12.36
C LYS A 120 -5.07 14.89 12.45
#